data_AF-A0A955T5C5-F1
#
_entry.id   AF-A0A955T5C5-F1
#
_cell.length_a   1.000
_cell.length_b   1.000
_cell.length_c   1.000
_cell.angle_alpha   90.00
_cell.angle_beta   90.00
_cell.angle_gamma   90.00
#
_symmetry.space_group_name_H-M   'P 1'
#
loop_
_entity.id
_entity.type
_entity.pdbx_description
1 polymer ?
#
loop_
_entity_poly.entity_id
_entity_poly.type
_entity_poly.pdbx_seq_one_letter_code
_entity_poly.pdbx_strand_id
1 'polypeptide(L)'
;MTEEIAVKIEQLKASLERIRELIEWNTLEKAEIPLEDLPGRVFPSQEPSDLNIEIGRFFVVYEDLKQSIPNAPANVRIRLREFLRRIWKSYFALVRRYQ
;
A
#
# COMPACT_ATOMS: atom_id res chain seq x y z
N MET A 1 -11.85 17.15 12.65
CA MET A 1 -11.88 15.69 12.91
C MET A 1 -12.42 14.89 11.73
N THR A 2 -13.60 15.20 11.17
CA THR A 2 -14.16 14.45 10.02
C THR A 2 -13.32 14.60 8.74
N GLU A 3 -12.79 15.80 8.49
CA GLU A 3 -11.95 16.11 7.33
C GLU A 3 -10.58 15.41 7.39
N GLU A 4 -9.97 15.35 8.59
CA GLU A 4 -8.72 14.62 8.82
C GLU A 4 -8.87 13.11 8.58
N ILE A 5 -9.99 12.53 9.04
CA ILE A 5 -10.32 11.11 8.74
C ILE A 5 -10.48 10.91 7.23
N ALA A 6 -11.12 11.84 6.52
CA ALA A 6 -11.28 11.75 5.07
C ALA A 6 -9.94 11.80 4.33
N VAL A 7 -9.04 12.72 4.71
CA VAL A 7 -7.69 12.82 4.13
C VAL A 7 -6.90 11.52 4.34
N LYS A 8 -6.93 10.97 5.57
CA LYS A 8 -6.25 9.70 5.88
C LYS A 8 -6.84 8.52 5.13
N ILE A 9 -8.15 8.50 4.87
CA ILE A 9 -8.80 7.50 4.02
C ILE A 9 -8.26 7.56 2.58
N GLU A 10 -8.16 8.76 2.00
CA GLU A 10 -7.62 8.92 0.64
C GLU A 10 -6.13 8.58 0.57
N GLN A 11 -5.34 8.95 1.59
CA GLN A 11 -3.94 8.52 1.71
C GLN A 11 -3.80 6.99 1.74
N LEU A 12 -4.65 6.28 2.50
CA LEU A 12 -4.65 4.82 2.54
C LEU A 12 -4.97 4.19 1.19
N LYS A 13 -5.93 4.76 0.44
CA LYS A 13 -6.25 4.29 -0.91
C LYS A 13 -5.08 4.52 -1.87
N ALA A 14 -4.50 5.72 -1.85
CA ALA A 14 -3.37 6.08 -2.69
C ALA A 14 -2.16 5.17 -2.42
N SER A 15 -1.82 4.94 -1.15
CA SER A 15 -0.74 4.01 -0.79
C SER A 15 -1.02 2.58 -1.22
N LEU A 16 -2.28 2.10 -1.13
CA LEU A 16 -2.63 0.77 -1.59
C LEU A 16 -2.48 0.60 -3.11
N GLU A 17 -2.91 1.59 -3.90
CA GLU A 17 -2.68 1.59 -5.36
C GLU A 17 -1.19 1.67 -5.68
N ARG A 18 -0.43 2.48 -4.95
CA ARG A 18 1.02 2.60 -5.16
C ARG A 18 1.76 1.28 -4.85
N ILE A 19 1.37 0.60 -3.78
CA ILE A 19 1.89 -0.74 -3.45
C ILE A 19 1.58 -1.72 -4.59
N ARG A 20 0.36 -1.69 -5.12
CA ARG A 20 -0.04 -2.53 -6.27
C ARG A 20 0.84 -2.25 -7.50
N GLU A 21 1.03 -0.99 -7.88
CA GLU A 21 1.87 -0.60 -9.01
C GLU A 21 3.31 -1.08 -8.84
N LEU A 22 3.90 -0.86 -7.66
CA LEU A 22 5.28 -1.27 -7.36
C LEU A 22 5.44 -2.80 -7.41
N ILE A 23 4.43 -3.55 -6.95
CA ILE A 23 4.44 -5.00 -7.02
C ILE A 23 4.31 -5.48 -8.48
N GLU A 24 3.40 -4.89 -9.25
CA GLU A 24 3.20 -5.22 -10.67
C GLU A 24 4.48 -4.97 -11.48
N TRP A 25 5.11 -3.82 -11.28
CA TRP A 25 6.39 -3.49 -11.93
C TRP A 25 7.50 -4.47 -11.57
N ASN A 26 7.65 -4.82 -10.28
CA ASN A 26 8.60 -5.84 -9.82
C ASN A 26 8.35 -7.23 -10.44
N THR A 27 7.11 -7.58 -10.77
CA THR A 27 6.80 -8.84 -11.46
C THR A 27 7.13 -8.81 -12.95
N LEU A 28 6.89 -7.69 -13.62
CA LEU A 28 7.17 -7.54 -15.06
C LEU A 28 8.67 -7.52 -15.34
N GLU A 29 9.47 -6.81 -14.52
CA GLU A 29 10.94 -6.83 -14.66
C GLU A 29 11.55 -8.22 -14.51
N LYS A 30 10.97 -9.07 -13.65
CA LYS A 30 11.41 -10.46 -13.48
C LYS A 30 11.04 -11.38 -14.65
N ALA A 31 10.07 -10.99 -15.47
CA ALA A 31 9.53 -11.84 -16.54
C ALA A 31 10.17 -11.60 -17.92
N GLU A 32 10.81 -10.45 -18.16
CA GLU A 32 11.20 -10.02 -19.52
C GLU A 32 12.71 -9.91 -19.80
N ILE A 33 13.61 -10.46 -18.97
CA ILE A 33 15.05 -10.37 -19.23
C ILE A 33 15.65 -11.75 -19.54
N PRO A 34 15.88 -12.09 -20.83
CA PRO A 34 16.87 -13.10 -21.20
C PRO A 34 18.25 -12.61 -20.74
N LEU A 35 18.95 -13.44 -19.98
CA LEU A 35 20.27 -13.15 -19.39
C LEU A 35 21.37 -12.77 -20.40
N GLU A 36 21.13 -12.95 -21.70
CA GLU A 36 22.15 -12.88 -22.74
C GLU A 36 22.34 -11.50 -23.40
N ASP A 37 21.47 -10.51 -23.14
CA ASP A 37 21.42 -9.28 -23.98
C ASP A 37 21.57 -7.93 -23.25
N LEU A 38 22.17 -7.88 -22.05
CA LEU A 38 22.37 -6.61 -21.35
C LEU A 38 23.84 -6.18 -21.25
N PRO A 39 24.37 -5.41 -22.22
CA PRO A 39 25.61 -4.67 -22.03
C PRO A 39 25.32 -3.43 -21.17
N GLY A 40 25.84 -3.42 -19.94
CA GLY A 40 26.10 -2.18 -19.20
C GLY A 40 24.88 -1.35 -18.76
N ARG A 41 23.68 -1.93 -18.69
CA ARG A 41 22.56 -1.25 -18.02
C ARG A 41 22.83 -1.29 -16.52
N VAL A 42 23.15 -0.14 -15.93
CA VAL A 42 22.92 0.07 -14.50
C VAL A 42 21.44 -0.23 -14.30
N PHE A 43 21.11 -1.41 -13.77
CA PHE A 43 19.78 -1.63 -13.22
C PHE A 43 19.59 -0.49 -12.23
N PRO A 44 18.63 0.43 -12.42
CA PRO A 44 18.26 1.27 -11.31
C PRO A 44 17.86 0.26 -10.25
N SER A 45 18.63 0.19 -9.19
CA SER A 45 18.20 -0.38 -7.94
C SER A 45 17.03 0.48 -7.47
N GLN A 46 15.87 0.36 -8.13
CA GLN A 46 14.57 0.62 -7.51
C GLN A 46 14.39 -0.56 -6.57
N GLU A 47 15.14 -0.42 -5.49
CA GLU A 47 15.35 -1.39 -4.46
C GLU A 47 13.99 -1.86 -3.93
N PRO A 48 13.99 -3.01 -3.24
CA PRO A 48 13.01 -3.32 -2.21
C PRO A 48 12.64 -2.15 -1.28
N SER A 49 13.44 -1.05 -1.23
CA SER A 49 13.20 0.13 -0.41
C SER A 49 11.95 0.92 -0.81
N ASP A 50 11.61 1.13 -2.09
CA ASP A 50 10.41 1.92 -2.46
C ASP A 50 9.11 1.23 -2.05
N LEU A 51 9.02 -0.09 -2.29
CA LEU A 51 7.89 -0.90 -1.84
C LEU A 51 7.82 -0.95 -0.32
N ASN A 52 8.96 -1.17 0.36
CA ASN A 52 9.00 -1.21 1.82
C ASN A 52 8.65 0.16 2.45
N ILE A 53 9.06 1.27 1.83
CA ILE A 53 8.70 2.63 2.24
C ILE A 53 7.20 2.83 2.10
N GLU A 54 6.61 2.43 0.98
CA GLU A 54 5.18 2.63 0.76
C GLU A 54 4.31 1.71 1.64
N ILE A 55 4.76 0.47 1.90
CA ILE A 55 4.18 -0.40 2.92
C ILE A 55 4.27 0.27 4.30
N GLY A 56 5.42 0.83 4.66
CA GLY A 56 5.61 1.57 5.91
C GLY A 56 4.63 2.74 6.05
N ARG A 57 4.47 3.55 4.99
CA ARG A 57 3.50 4.65 4.93
C ARG A 57 2.07 4.17 5.10
N PHE A 58 1.69 3.10 4.39
CA PHE A 58 0.39 2.47 4.52
C PHE A 58 0.09 2.08 5.99
N PHE A 59 1.05 1.45 6.67
CA PHE A 59 0.90 1.06 8.07
C PHE A 59 0.76 2.24 9.03
N VAL A 60 1.55 3.30 8.83
CA VAL A 60 1.46 4.52 9.65
C VAL A 60 0.06 5.14 9.53
N VAL A 61 -0.43 5.34 8.30
CA VAL A 61 -1.77 5.92 8.10
C VAL A 61 -2.87 4.97 8.60
N TYR A 62 -2.71 3.66 8.42
CA TYR A 62 -3.64 2.64 8.93
C TYR A 62 -3.79 2.70 10.45
N GLU A 63 -2.67 2.68 11.19
CA GLU A 63 -2.69 2.69 12.65
C GLU A 63 -3.18 4.04 13.19
N ASP A 64 -2.83 5.15 12.55
CA ASP A 64 -3.33 6.48 12.90
C ASP A 64 -4.86 6.58 12.71
N LEU A 65 -5.37 6.10 11.57
CA LEU A 65 -6.82 6.04 11.32
C LEU A 65 -7.53 5.13 12.35
N LYS A 66 -6.90 4.02 12.73
CA LYS A 66 -7.41 3.09 13.75
C LYS A 66 -7.44 3.72 15.14
N GLN A 67 -6.43 4.52 15.50
CA GLN A 67 -6.39 5.29 16.74
C GLN A 67 -7.42 6.43 16.76
N SER A 68 -7.87 6.91 15.61
CA SER A 68 -8.94 7.91 15.53
C SER A 68 -10.35 7.31 15.79
N ILE A 69 -10.53 5.99 15.66
CA ILE A 69 -11.83 5.31 15.82
C ILE A 69 -12.49 5.61 17.17
N PRO A 70 -11.84 5.47 18.33
CA PRO A 70 -12.49 5.68 19.63
C PRO A 70 -13.07 7.08 19.78
N ASN A 71 -12.44 8.07 19.16
CA ASN A 71 -12.83 9.48 19.21
C ASN A 71 -13.88 9.84 18.13
N ALA A 72 -14.12 8.97 17.15
CA ALA A 72 -15.08 9.21 16.08
C ALA A 72 -16.54 9.03 16.54
N PRO A 73 -17.49 9.77 15.93
CA PRO A 73 -18.92 9.58 16.20
C PRO A 73 -19.37 8.16 15.79
N ALA A 74 -20.41 7.64 16.44
CA ALA A 74 -20.81 6.22 16.35
C ALA A 74 -21.09 5.74 14.91
N ASN A 75 -21.74 6.59 14.11
CA ASN A 75 -22.01 6.35 12.70
C ASN A 75 -20.72 6.24 11.85
N VAL A 76 -19.69 7.01 12.19
CA VAL A 76 -18.37 6.96 11.53
C VAL A 76 -17.57 5.75 12.00
N ARG A 77 -17.62 5.39 13.29
CA ARG A 77 -16.91 4.23 13.85
C ARG A 77 -17.19 2.93 13.13
N ILE A 78 -18.48 2.66 12.86
CA ILE A 78 -18.90 1.44 12.17
C ILE A 78 -18.32 1.41 10.75
N ARG A 79 -18.51 2.51 10.00
CA ARG A 79 -18.01 2.64 8.63
C ARG A 79 -16.48 2.56 8.55
N LEU A 80 -15.79 3.16 9.50
CA LEU A 80 -14.33 3.20 9.55
C LEU A 80 -13.74 1.82 9.85
N ARG A 81 -14.34 1.07 10.78
CA ARG A 81 -13.95 -0.32 11.06
C ARG A 81 -14.15 -1.22 9.84
N GLU A 82 -15.28 -1.07 9.15
CA GLU A 82 -15.56 -1.85 7.94
C GLU A 82 -14.58 -1.49 6.82
N PHE A 83 -14.31 -0.19 6.62
CA PHE A 83 -13.32 0.30 5.68
C PHE A 83 -11.93 -0.29 5.95
N LEU A 84 -11.41 -0.15 7.18
CA LEU A 84 -10.11 -0.70 7.55
C LEU A 84 -10.04 -2.22 7.36
N ARG A 85 -11.13 -2.94 7.68
CA ARG A 85 -11.21 -4.39 7.44
C ARG A 85 -11.13 -4.73 5.95
N ARG A 86 -11.77 -3.95 5.08
CA ARG A 86 -11.70 -4.15 3.61
C ARG A 86 -10.31 -3.84 3.08
N ILE A 87 -9.73 -2.71 3.49
CA ILE A 87 -8.36 -2.31 3.11
C ILE A 87 -7.33 -3.35 3.54
N TRP A 88 -7.41 -3.86 4.78
CA TRP A 88 -6.52 -4.90 5.27
C TRP A 88 -6.61 -6.20 4.46
N LYS A 89 -7.83 -6.61 4.08
CA LYS A 89 -8.04 -7.77 3.21
C LYS A 89 -7.43 -7.56 1.82
N SER A 90 -7.63 -6.38 1.23
CA SER A 90 -7.05 -6.06 -0.08
C SER A 90 -5.53 -6.06 -0.03
N TYR A 91 -4.92 -5.44 0.98
CA TYR A 91 -3.48 -5.48 1.22
C TYR A 91 -2.97 -6.92 1.36
N PHE A 92 -3.61 -7.74 2.20
CA PHE A 92 -3.20 -9.13 2.40
C PHE A 92 -3.34 -9.98 1.14
N ALA A 93 -4.40 -9.76 0.35
CA ALA A 93 -4.59 -10.43 -0.93
C ALA A 93 -3.53 -10.02 -1.97
N LEU A 94 -3.15 -8.73 -1.98
CA LEU A 94 -2.03 -8.22 -2.76
C LEU A 94 -0.74 -8.91 -2.34
N VAL A 95 -0.28 -8.73 -1.11
CA VAL A 95 1.00 -9.29 -0.65
C VAL A 95 1.08 -10.80 -0.85
N ARG A 96 0.01 -11.55 -0.55
CA ARG A 96 -0.02 -13.01 -0.72
C ARG A 96 0.06 -13.47 -2.18
N ARG A 97 -0.44 -12.68 -3.12
CA ARG A 97 -0.40 -13.02 -4.55
C ARG A 97 1.01 -12.90 -5.15
N TYR A 98 1.90 -12.18 -4.47
CA TYR A 98 3.20 -11.78 -5.00
C TYR A 98 4.39 -12.17 -4.10
N GLN A 99 4.14 -12.97 -3.05
CA GLN A 99 5.14 -13.78 -2.34
C GLN A 99 5.22 -15.17 -2.97
#